data_AF-A0AAN8VRB6-F1
#
_entry.id   AF-A0AAN8VRB6-F1
#
_cell.length_a   1.000
_cell.length_b   1.000
_cell.length_c   1.000
_cell.angle_alpha   90.00
_cell.angle_beta   90.00
_cell.angle_gamma   90.00
#
_symmetry.space_group_name_H-M   'P 1'
#
loop_
_entity.id
_entity.type
_entity.pdbx_description
1 polymer ?
#
loop_
_entity_poly.entity_id
_entity_poly.type
_entity_poly.pdbx_seq_one_letter_code
_entity_poly.pdbx_strand_id
1 'polypeptide(L)'
;FHVQIKSTEKPCLVVMRLKRWERKKCKPNSLPILQKMHVKIGDTVKVISGHEKGKIGEIIKIFKHNSSVIVKDLNLKTKHVKKKEEEEQGQIIKIEGPIHSSNVMLYSKEQNVASRVGYKIVEDGTKVRYLLKTGEIIDSADNWKRVIKERSKKIEEAVAAS
;
A
#
# COMPACT_ATOMS: atom_id res chain seq x y z
N PHE A 1 -12.61 -34.46 35.67
CA PHE A 1 -12.81 -33.90 34.33
C PHE A 1 -11.73 -32.88 34.04
N HIS A 2 -10.61 -33.32 33.45
CA HIS A 2 -9.52 -32.43 33.09
C HIS A 2 -9.77 -31.94 31.67
N VAL A 3 -10.27 -30.72 31.52
CA VAL A 3 -10.50 -30.10 30.20
C VAL A 3 -9.13 -29.78 29.63
N GLN A 4 -8.71 -30.55 28.62
CA GLN A 4 -7.57 -30.18 27.80
C GLN A 4 -7.92 -28.88 27.07
N ILE A 5 -7.33 -27.78 27.53
CA ILE A 5 -7.31 -26.53 26.79
C ILE A 5 -6.49 -26.81 25.54
N LYS A 6 -7.15 -27.02 24.40
CA LYS A 6 -6.51 -27.08 23.08
C LYS A 6 -5.70 -25.80 22.97
N SER A 7 -4.37 -25.92 23.02
CA SER A 7 -3.47 -24.83 22.66
C SER A 7 -3.90 -24.35 21.28
N THR A 8 -4.35 -23.11 21.18
CA THR A 8 -4.63 -22.49 19.89
C THR A 8 -3.29 -22.35 19.19
N GLU A 9 -2.93 -23.41 18.44
CA GLU A 9 -1.82 -23.38 17.51
C GLU A 9 -2.11 -22.19 16.60
N LYS A 10 -1.37 -21.10 16.83
CA LYS A 10 -1.39 -19.94 15.95
C LYS A 10 -1.18 -20.52 14.56
N PRO A 11 -2.13 -20.36 13.62
CA PRO A 11 -1.99 -20.97 12.31
C PRO A 11 -0.62 -20.54 11.78
N CYS A 12 0.23 -21.52 11.46
CA CYS A 12 1.51 -21.26 10.83
C CYS A 12 1.21 -20.53 9.52
N LEU A 13 1.17 -19.20 9.58
CA LEU A 13 1.23 -18.39 8.40
C LEU A 13 2.54 -18.80 7.76
N VAL A 14 2.46 -19.42 6.58
CA VAL A 14 3.61 -19.52 5.68
C VAL A 14 3.87 -18.08 5.20
N VAL A 15 4.34 -17.25 6.13
CA VAL A 15 5.03 -16.01 5.84
C VAL A 15 6.35 -16.52 5.27
N MET A 16 6.63 -16.26 4.01
CA MET A 16 7.95 -16.50 3.45
C MET A 16 8.95 -15.92 4.46
N ARG A 17 9.71 -16.79 5.14
CA ARG A 17 10.68 -16.35 6.14
C ARG A 17 11.68 -15.50 5.38
N LEU A 18 11.69 -14.20 5.65
CA LEU A 18 12.71 -13.32 5.09
C LEU A 18 14.06 -13.94 5.41
N LYS A 19 14.93 -14.04 4.40
CA LYS A 19 16.31 -14.47 4.62
C LYS A 19 16.92 -13.57 5.69
N ARG A 20 17.81 -14.13 6.52
CA ARG A 20 18.37 -13.41 7.68
C ARG A 20 18.95 -12.04 7.30
N TRP A 21 19.56 -11.95 6.11
CA TRP A 21 20.17 -10.73 5.55
C TRP A 21 19.18 -9.78 4.85
N GLU A 22 17.95 -10.21 4.56
CA GLU A 22 16.89 -9.38 3.94
C GLU A 22 15.99 -8.72 5.00
N ARG A 23 16.31 -8.90 6.29
CA ARG A 23 15.59 -8.24 7.38
C ARG A 23 15.76 -6.73 7.31
N LYS A 24 14.80 -6.01 7.89
CA LYS A 24 14.82 -4.55 7.96
C LYS A 24 16.10 -4.09 8.65
N LYS A 25 16.80 -3.14 8.04
CA LYS A 25 17.92 -2.45 8.67
C LYS A 25 17.38 -1.61 9.84
N CYS A 26 18.04 -1.71 10.99
CA CYS A 26 17.65 -0.99 12.21
C CYS A 26 18.72 0.06 12.58
N LYS A 27 18.25 1.12 13.24
CA LYS A 27 19.07 2.13 13.90
C LYS A 27 19.60 1.59 15.25
N PRO A 28 20.55 2.27 15.90
CA PRO A 28 21.05 1.87 17.22
C PRO A 28 19.95 1.75 18.28
N ASN A 29 18.91 2.57 18.21
CA ASN A 29 17.74 2.52 19.09
C ASN A 29 16.70 1.45 18.70
N SER A 30 17.09 0.42 17.95
CA SER A 30 16.26 -0.68 17.42
C SER A 30 15.18 -0.33 16.38
N LEU A 31 14.88 0.95 16.15
CA LEU A 31 13.87 1.36 15.18
C LEU A 31 14.32 1.06 13.73
N PRO A 32 13.41 0.68 12.82
CA PRO A 32 13.76 0.45 11.42
C PRO A 32 14.17 1.75 10.73
N ILE A 33 15.11 1.65 9.80
CA ILE A 33 15.47 2.74 8.90
C ILE A 33 14.34 2.88 7.86
N LEU A 34 13.76 4.08 7.78
CA LEU A 34 12.68 4.39 6.85
C LEU A 34 13.19 5.28 5.71
N GLN A 35 12.78 4.97 4.49
CA GLN A 35 13.10 5.75 3.30
C GLN A 35 12.06 6.86 3.09
N LYS A 36 12.52 8.03 2.64
CA LYS A 36 11.65 9.13 2.24
C LYS A 36 11.10 8.85 0.84
N MET A 37 9.80 9.01 0.65
CA MET A 37 9.10 8.69 -0.61
C MET A 37 8.33 9.91 -1.12
N HIS A 38 8.13 9.99 -2.43
CA HIS A 38 7.41 11.09 -3.10
C HIS A 38 5.89 10.89 -3.14
N VAL A 39 5.40 9.70 -2.84
CA VAL A 39 3.98 9.29 -2.93
C VAL A 39 3.32 9.12 -1.56
N LYS A 40 2.00 9.31 -1.52
CA LYS A 40 1.13 9.11 -0.35
C LYS A 40 0.01 8.11 -0.67
N ILE A 41 -0.68 7.64 0.37
CA ILE A 41 -1.84 6.74 0.23
C ILE A 41 -2.98 7.54 -0.40
N GLY A 42 -3.69 6.93 -1.35
CA GLY A 42 -4.76 7.58 -2.10
C GLY A 42 -4.29 8.42 -3.29
N ASP A 43 -2.98 8.55 -3.53
CA ASP A 43 -2.47 9.17 -4.76
C ASP A 43 -2.80 8.27 -5.97
N THR A 44 -3.21 8.89 -7.08
CA THR A 44 -3.33 8.23 -8.39
C THR A 44 -1.99 8.25 -9.11
N VAL A 45 -1.53 7.08 -9.54
CA VAL A 45 -0.22 6.91 -10.15
C VAL A 45 -0.28 6.11 -11.44
N LYS A 46 0.66 6.40 -12.34
CA LYS A 46 0.93 5.65 -13.55
C LYS A 46 2.24 4.87 -13.41
N VAL A 47 2.25 3.61 -13.82
CA VAL A 47 3.46 2.78 -13.82
C VAL A 47 4.34 3.15 -15.01
N ILE A 48 5.61 3.48 -14.74
CA ILE A 48 6.61 3.91 -15.72
C ILE A 48 7.32 2.69 -16.32
N SER A 49 7.66 1.72 -15.49
CA SER A 49 8.52 0.58 -15.84
C SER A 49 8.07 -0.71 -15.15
N GLY A 50 8.45 -1.85 -15.72
CA GLY A 50 8.05 -3.18 -15.28
C GLY A 50 6.93 -3.79 -16.13
N HIS A 51 6.39 -4.92 -15.67
CA HIS A 51 5.37 -5.68 -16.39
C HIS A 51 4.06 -4.90 -16.58
N GLU A 52 3.67 -4.11 -15.59
CA GLU A 52 2.41 -3.34 -15.59
C GLU A 52 2.58 -1.93 -16.19
N LYS A 53 3.56 -1.72 -17.07
CA LYS A 53 3.89 -0.41 -17.65
C LYS A 53 2.68 0.23 -18.34
N GLY A 54 2.48 1.52 -18.08
CA GLY A 54 1.44 2.33 -18.72
C GLY A 54 0.08 2.28 -18.03
N LYS A 55 -0.18 1.29 -17.17
CA LYS A 55 -1.42 1.22 -16.40
C LYS A 55 -1.45 2.28 -15.29
N ILE A 56 -2.67 2.69 -14.95
CA ILE A 56 -2.97 3.71 -13.94
C ILE A 56 -3.71 3.03 -12.79
N GLY A 57 -3.43 3.43 -11.56
CA GLY A 57 -4.15 2.95 -10.39
C GLY A 57 -3.93 3.81 -9.16
N GLU A 58 -4.67 3.51 -8.11
CA GLU A 58 -4.61 4.23 -6.83
C GLU A 58 -3.79 3.46 -5.80
N ILE A 59 -3.00 4.16 -4.99
CA ILE A 59 -2.16 3.54 -3.96
C ILE A 59 -3.00 3.17 -2.73
N ILE A 60 -3.02 1.88 -2.39
CA ILE A 60 -3.72 1.35 -1.21
C ILE A 60 -2.81 1.35 0.01
N LYS A 61 -1.57 0.86 -0.13
CA LYS A 61 -0.62 0.67 0.98
C LYS A 61 0.80 1.05 0.57
N ILE A 62 1.57 1.52 1.54
CA ILE A 62 2.96 1.94 1.35
C ILE A 62 3.87 1.26 2.38
N PHE A 63 4.98 0.69 1.90
CA PHE A 63 6.03 0.08 2.71
C PHE A 63 7.31 0.93 2.67
N LYS A 64 7.44 1.86 3.62
CA LYS A 64 8.57 2.82 3.69
C LYS A 64 9.95 2.20 3.93
N HIS A 65 10.02 0.99 4.48
CA HIS A 65 11.30 0.31 4.73
C HIS A 65 11.93 -0.26 3.45
N ASN A 66 11.09 -0.69 2.49
CA ASN A 66 11.50 -1.25 1.20
C ASN A 66 11.21 -0.31 0.02
N SER A 67 10.81 0.95 0.29
CA SER A 67 10.40 1.92 -0.74
C SER A 67 9.39 1.38 -1.76
N SER A 68 8.47 0.52 -1.32
CA SER A 68 7.51 -0.17 -2.20
C SER A 68 6.06 0.25 -1.91
N VAL A 69 5.20 0.15 -2.91
CA VAL A 69 3.77 0.52 -2.86
C VAL A 69 2.89 -0.59 -3.40
N ILE A 70 1.68 -0.74 -2.87
CA ILE A 70 0.64 -1.60 -3.44
C ILE A 70 -0.35 -0.68 -4.16
N VAL A 71 -0.55 -0.94 -5.44
CA VAL A 71 -1.49 -0.21 -6.31
C VAL A 71 -2.67 -1.12 -6.59
N LYS A 72 -3.88 -0.57 -6.54
CA LYS A 72 -5.13 -1.31 -6.76
C LYS A 72 -5.15 -1.95 -8.15
N ASP A 73 -5.58 -3.21 -8.21
CA ASP A 73 -5.77 -4.00 -9.44
C ASP A 73 -4.51 -4.18 -10.32
N LEU A 74 -3.31 -3.89 -9.78
CA LEU A 74 -2.03 -4.05 -10.48
C LEU A 74 -1.15 -5.10 -9.81
N ASN A 75 -0.30 -5.75 -10.62
CA ASN A 75 0.67 -6.76 -10.15
C ASN A 75 -0.01 -7.89 -9.37
N LEU A 76 -1.12 -8.39 -9.91
CA LEU A 76 -1.93 -9.44 -9.30
C LEU A 76 -1.16 -10.76 -9.27
N LYS A 77 -1.17 -11.41 -8.12
CA LYS A 77 -0.56 -12.72 -7.91
C LYS A 77 -1.62 -13.69 -7.39
N THR A 78 -1.69 -14.85 -8.04
CA THR A 78 -2.57 -15.93 -7.61
C THR A 78 -1.95 -16.61 -6.38
N LYS A 79 -2.67 -16.57 -5.26
CA LYS A 79 -2.30 -17.22 -4.01
C LYS A 79 -3.30 -18.31 -3.68
N HIS A 80 -2.80 -19.53 -3.58
CA HIS A 80 -3.55 -20.66 -3.05
C HIS A 80 -3.58 -20.57 -1.53
N VAL A 81 -4.77 -20.44 -0.95
CA VAL A 81 -4.98 -20.37 0.48
C VAL A 81 -5.55 -21.71 0.96
N LYS A 82 -4.79 -22.39 1.82
CA LYS A 82 -5.25 -23.61 2.48
C LYS A 82 -6.33 -23.24 3.50
N LYS A 83 -7.34 -24.10 3.64
CA LYS A 83 -8.37 -23.98 4.68
C LYS A 83 -7.73 -23.89 6.06
N LYS A 84 -8.30 -23.05 6.94
CA LYS A 84 -7.85 -22.93 8.32
C LYS A 84 -8.69 -23.79 9.26
N GLU A 85 -9.99 -23.83 9.00
CA GLU A 85 -10.95 -24.65 9.74
C GLU A 85 -11.42 -25.84 8.89
N GLU A 86 -11.94 -26.88 9.55
CA GLU A 86 -12.31 -28.12 8.86
C GLU A 86 -13.48 -27.91 7.89
N GLU A 87 -14.40 -27.00 8.25
CA GLU A 87 -15.64 -26.65 7.54
C GLU A 87 -15.40 -25.69 6.35
N GLU A 88 -14.26 -25.01 6.28
CA GLU A 88 -13.96 -24.08 5.18
C GLU A 88 -13.36 -24.79 3.97
N GLN A 89 -13.78 -24.37 2.76
CA GLN A 89 -13.14 -24.80 1.53
C GLN A 89 -11.87 -23.97 1.24
N GLY A 90 -10.84 -24.61 0.67
CA GLY A 90 -9.66 -23.90 0.18
C GLY A 90 -10.00 -22.98 -0.98
N GLN A 91 -9.36 -21.81 -1.06
CA GLN A 91 -9.68 -20.78 -2.06
C GLN A 91 -8.45 -20.34 -2.86
N ILE A 92 -8.69 -20.00 -4.13
CA ILE A 92 -7.70 -19.39 -5.02
C ILE A 92 -7.97 -17.89 -5.04
N ILE A 93 -7.13 -17.11 -4.34
CA ILE A 93 -7.31 -15.67 -4.18
C ILE A 93 -6.30 -14.92 -5.05
N LYS A 94 -6.74 -13.87 -5.75
CA LYS A 94 -5.83 -12.93 -6.42
C LYS A 94 -5.51 -11.78 -5.47
N ILE A 95 -4.22 -11.56 -5.19
CA ILE A 95 -3.76 -10.52 -4.27
C ILE A 95 -2.82 -9.57 -5.01
N GLU A 96 -2.92 -8.28 -4.74
CA GLU A 96 -2.02 -7.28 -5.31
C GLU A 96 -0.61 -7.37 -4.71
N GLY A 97 0.39 -7.41 -5.57
CA GLY A 97 1.79 -7.43 -5.21
C GLY A 97 2.40 -6.03 -5.08
N PRO A 98 3.45 -5.85 -4.27
CA PRO A 98 4.14 -4.56 -4.16
C PRO A 98 4.93 -4.23 -5.44
N ILE A 99 4.96 -2.95 -5.80
CA ILE A 99 5.73 -2.35 -6.88
C ILE A 99 6.72 -1.35 -6.25
N HIS A 100 7.96 -1.26 -6.75
CA HIS A 100 8.92 -0.30 -6.23
C HIS A 100 8.49 1.14 -6.56
N SER A 101 8.66 2.06 -5.62
CA SER A 101 8.15 3.44 -5.75
C SER A 101 8.80 4.25 -6.87
N SER A 102 10.03 3.94 -7.26
CA SER A 102 10.68 4.57 -8.42
C SER A 102 9.97 4.26 -9.75
N ASN A 103 9.22 3.16 -9.82
CA ASN A 103 8.57 2.71 -11.05
C ASN A 103 7.18 3.33 -11.22
N VAL A 104 6.78 4.26 -10.34
CA VAL A 104 5.49 4.96 -10.40
C VAL A 104 5.66 6.47 -10.44
N MET A 105 4.84 7.11 -11.26
CA MET A 105 4.75 8.57 -11.40
C MET A 105 3.36 9.04 -11.00
N LEU A 106 3.25 10.24 -10.44
CA LEU A 106 1.94 10.84 -10.15
C LEU A 106 1.22 11.16 -11.46
N TYR A 107 -0.08 10.90 -11.47
CA TYR A 107 -0.93 11.03 -12.65
C TYR A 107 -2.05 12.03 -12.38
N SER A 108 -2.17 13.04 -13.24
CA SER A 108 -3.34 13.92 -13.27
C SER A 108 -4.46 13.23 -14.02
N LYS A 109 -5.63 13.10 -13.38
CA LYS A 109 -6.86 12.61 -14.04
C LYS A 109 -7.45 13.67 -14.98
N GLU A 110 -7.18 14.95 -14.74
CA GLU A 110 -7.74 16.07 -15.52
C GLU A 110 -7.05 16.19 -16.87
N GLN A 111 -5.72 16.23 -16.87
CA GLN A 111 -4.93 16.41 -18.09
C GLN A 111 -4.46 15.08 -18.70
N ASN A 112 -4.71 13.95 -18.03
CA ASN A 112 -4.24 12.62 -18.45
C ASN A 112 -2.71 12.51 -18.63
N VAL A 113 -1.96 13.35 -17.91
CA VAL A 113 -0.50 13.43 -17.99
C VAL A 113 0.12 12.92 -16.69
N ALA A 114 1.13 12.05 -16.83
CA ALA A 114 2.02 11.69 -15.73
C ALA A 114 3.18 12.70 -15.64
N SER A 115 3.48 13.16 -14.42
CA SER A 115 4.56 14.11 -14.19
C SER A 115 5.31 13.93 -12.87
N ARG A 116 6.52 14.52 -12.82
CA ARG A 116 7.33 14.60 -11.60
C ARG A 116 6.71 15.59 -10.61
N VAL A 117 7.00 15.40 -9.33
CA VAL A 117 6.51 16.25 -8.24
C VAL A 117 7.43 17.43 -7.96
N GLY A 118 6.85 18.60 -7.77
CA GLY A 118 7.46 19.78 -7.16
C GLY A 118 6.83 20.10 -5.79
N TYR A 119 7.42 21.05 -5.07
CA TYR A 119 6.86 21.57 -3.82
C TYR A 119 6.67 23.08 -3.89
N LYS A 120 5.50 23.56 -3.48
CA LYS A 120 5.15 24.99 -3.43
C LYS A 120 4.61 25.33 -2.03
N ILE A 121 4.80 26.56 -1.60
CA ILE A 121 4.19 27.10 -0.39
C ILE A 121 2.95 27.89 -0.83
N VAL A 122 1.79 27.56 -0.27
CA VAL A 122 0.52 28.26 -0.52
C VAL A 122 0.45 29.49 0.37
N GLU A 123 -0.45 30.43 0.06
CA GLU A 123 -0.68 31.66 0.83
C GLU A 123 -0.98 31.38 2.32
N ASP A 124 -1.60 30.25 2.63
CA ASP A 124 -1.86 29.77 4.00
C ASP A 124 -0.57 29.36 4.76
N GLY A 125 0.62 29.47 4.14
CA GLY A 125 1.90 29.02 4.69
C GLY A 125 2.13 27.51 4.62
N THR A 126 1.18 26.74 4.09
CA THR A 126 1.27 25.28 3.99
C THR A 126 2.11 24.85 2.78
N LYS A 127 2.98 23.85 2.98
CA LYS A 127 3.81 23.27 1.91
C LYS A 127 3.07 22.12 1.23
N VAL A 128 2.74 22.30 -0.04
CA VAL A 128 1.98 21.33 -0.85
C VAL A 128 2.82 20.75 -1.99
N ARG A 129 2.45 19.54 -2.41
CA ARG A 129 2.98 18.92 -3.64
C ARG A 129 2.18 19.39 -4.86
N TYR A 130 2.88 19.68 -5.96
CA TYR A 130 2.27 20.00 -7.24
C TYR A 130 2.93 19.21 -8.38
N LEU A 131 2.22 19.06 -9.50
CA LEU A 131 2.71 18.42 -10.72
C LEU A 131 3.51 19.40 -11.56
N LEU A 132 4.76 19.07 -11.92
CA LEU A 132 5.64 20.01 -12.65
C LEU A 132 5.14 20.32 -14.07
N LYS A 133 4.42 19.40 -14.73
CA LYS A 133 3.95 19.61 -16.10
C LYS A 133 2.64 20.39 -16.18
N THR A 134 1.75 20.16 -15.22
CA THR A 134 0.37 20.69 -15.26
C THR A 134 0.19 21.88 -14.31
N GLY A 135 1.04 22.00 -13.30
CA GLY A 135 0.90 22.99 -12.22
C GLY A 135 -0.14 22.61 -11.16
N GLU A 136 -0.87 21.51 -11.34
CA GLU A 136 -1.95 21.09 -10.44
C GLU A 136 -1.42 20.72 -9.05
N ILE A 137 -2.15 21.15 -8.02
CA ILE A 137 -1.86 20.84 -6.62
C ILE A 137 -2.52 19.51 -6.25
N ILE A 138 -1.73 18.60 -5.66
CA ILE A 138 -2.17 17.22 -5.37
C ILE A 138 -2.59 17.07 -3.90
N ASP A 139 -1.92 17.80 -3.02
CA ASP A 139 -2.17 17.73 -1.59
C ASP A 139 -3.30 18.68 -1.20
N SER A 140 -4.45 18.13 -0.83
CA SER A 140 -5.54 18.86 -0.17
C SER A 140 -5.45 18.71 1.36
N ALA A 141 -5.82 19.75 2.11
CA ALA A 141 -5.77 19.78 3.57
C ALA A 141 -6.62 18.68 4.23
N ASP A 142 -7.73 18.29 3.60
CA ASP A 142 -8.66 17.29 4.14
C ASP A 142 -8.41 15.85 3.62
N ASN A 143 -7.38 15.65 2.80
CA ASN A 143 -7.15 14.36 2.15
C ASN A 143 -6.90 13.23 3.18
N TRP A 144 -6.26 13.55 4.31
CA TRP A 144 -6.03 12.58 5.40
C TRP A 144 -7.32 12.16 6.12
N LYS A 145 -8.28 13.08 6.31
CA LYS A 145 -9.59 12.78 6.91
C LYS A 145 -10.37 11.82 6.01
N ARG A 146 -10.36 12.09 4.71
CA ARG A 146 -11.00 11.23 3.70
C ARG A 146 -10.44 9.80 3.75
N VAL A 147 -9.10 9.67 3.73
CA VAL A 147 -8.44 8.34 3.77
C VAL A 147 -8.77 7.58 5.05
N ILE A 148 -8.82 8.24 6.21
CA ILE A 148 -9.19 7.59 7.48
C ILE A 148 -10.66 7.14 7.44
N LYS A 149 -11.57 7.98 6.97
CA LYS A 149 -13.01 7.67 6.85
C LYS A 149 -13.27 6.52 5.88
N GLU A 150 -12.61 6.51 4.73
CA GLU A 150 -12.72 5.40 3.77
C GLU A 150 -12.18 4.09 4.36
N ARG A 151 -11.11 4.18 5.16
CA ARG A 151 -10.55 3.01 5.83
C ARG A 151 -11.48 2.47 6.92
N SER A 152 -12.10 3.34 7.74
CA SER A 152 -13.05 2.88 8.76
C SER A 152 -14.28 2.24 8.13
N LYS A 153 -14.84 2.87 7.09
CA LYS A 153 -15.98 2.33 6.34
C LYS A 153 -15.69 0.92 5.78
N LYS A 154 -14.52 0.72 5.18
CA LYS A 154 -14.11 -0.60 4.68
C LYS A 154 -13.94 -1.65 5.78
N ILE A 155 -13.53 -1.24 6.98
CA ILE A 155 -13.43 -2.15 8.13
C ILE A 155 -14.82 -2.55 8.60
N GLU A 156 -15.75 -1.60 8.70
CA GLU A 156 -17.16 -1.86 9.06
C GLU A 156 -17.84 -2.78 8.04
N GLU A 157 -17.69 -2.51 6.74
CA GLU A 157 -18.22 -3.36 5.66
C GLU A 157 -17.63 -4.78 5.72
N ALA A 158 -16.33 -4.92 6.03
CA ALA A 158 -15.71 -6.22 6.18
C ALA A 158 -16.23 -6.97 7.41
N VAL A 159 -16.41 -6.29 8.54
CA VAL A 159 -16.97 -6.89 9.77
C VAL A 159 -18.43 -7.28 9.59
N ALA A 160 -19.23 -6.50 8.86
CA ALA A 160 -20.63 -6.82 8.58
C ALA A 160 -20.80 -7.98 7.57
N ALA A 161 -19.79 -8.21 6.72
CA ALA A 161 -19.74 -9.33 5.78
C ALA A 161 -19.08 -10.60 6.36
N SER A 162 -18.52 -10.52 7.57
CA SER A 162 -17.92 -11.64 8.32
C SER A 162 -18.94 -12.23 9.29
#